data_AF-A0A8J7XQQ4-F1
#
_entry.id   AF-A0A8J7XQQ4-F1
#
_cell.length_a   1.000
_cell.length_b   1.000
_cell.length_c   1.000
_cell.angle_alpha   90.00
_cell.angle_beta   90.00
_cell.angle_gamma   90.00
#
_symmetry.space_group_name_H-M   'P 1'
#
loop_
_entity.id
_entity.type
_entity.pdbx_description
1 polymer ?
#
loop_
_entity_poly.entity_id
_entity_poly.type
_entity_poly.pdbx_seq_one_letter_code
_entity_poly.pdbx_strand_id
1 'polypeptide(L)'
;MKKAFDQLQEEFISECLKRRPQDSSFLGFTEYDTEMPSGKLSDRQQEIEQNKDFLERFQDIDEQKLDFDRKISLKIAIHKLNIWLFVDETLQHYLMDPNAANEVSSALSHLFIRSGPERFYPLLARLKKTPQYIEEFKSRVVNPTQLWTQMAIEAAEGLLRFLPVIVSASQKEAPHIAEEIENAAKTVEKYFLSYIEFLTQVLPTAHTPWA
;
A
#
# COMPACT_ATOMS: atom_id res chain seq x y z
N MET A 1 -27.37 -9.96 16.47
CA MET A 1 -27.23 -10.03 14.99
C MET A 1 -27.03 -8.66 14.36
N LYS A 2 -27.93 -7.66 14.49
CA LYS A 2 -27.64 -6.29 14.00
C LYS A 2 -26.33 -5.71 14.56
N LYS A 3 -26.15 -5.73 15.89
CA LYS A 3 -24.90 -5.35 16.54
C LYS A 3 -23.68 -6.19 16.13
N ALA A 4 -23.89 -7.47 15.78
CA ALA A 4 -22.79 -8.36 15.42
C ALA A 4 -22.27 -8.07 14.00
N PHE A 5 -23.19 -7.81 13.06
CA PHE A 5 -22.81 -7.34 11.72
C PHE A 5 -22.11 -5.98 11.79
N ASP A 6 -22.67 -5.01 12.52
CA ASP A 6 -22.08 -3.68 12.64
C ASP A 6 -20.67 -3.74 13.27
N GLN A 7 -20.48 -4.55 14.32
CA GLN A 7 -19.16 -4.79 14.93
C GLN A 7 -18.17 -5.45 13.97
N LEU A 8 -18.60 -6.46 13.22
CA LEU A 8 -17.75 -7.14 12.24
C LEU A 8 -17.33 -6.18 11.12
N GLN A 9 -18.24 -5.31 10.67
CA GLN A 9 -17.96 -4.28 9.68
C GLN A 9 -16.94 -3.27 10.21
N GLU A 10 -17.12 -2.77 11.44
CA GLU A 10 -16.18 -1.85 12.08
C GLU A 10 -14.77 -2.47 12.21
N GLU A 11 -14.70 -3.72 12.66
CA GLU A 11 -13.45 -4.48 12.76
C GLU A 11 -12.77 -4.64 11.39
N PHE A 12 -13.52 -5.04 10.36
CA PHE A 12 -13.01 -5.22 9.01
C PHE A 12 -12.45 -3.92 8.44
N ILE A 13 -13.18 -2.81 8.56
CA ILE A 13 -12.75 -1.50 8.09
C ILE A 13 -11.52 -1.03 8.86
N SER A 14 -11.51 -1.17 10.19
CA SER A 14 -10.35 -0.82 11.03
C SER A 14 -9.10 -1.57 10.58
N GLU A 15 -9.21 -2.88 10.36
CA GLU A 15 -8.08 -3.68 9.87
C GLU A 15 -7.67 -3.29 8.44
N CYS A 16 -8.59 -2.94 7.55
CA CYS A 16 -8.25 -2.41 6.23
C CYS A 16 -7.46 -1.10 6.31
N LEU A 17 -7.91 -0.14 7.13
CA LEU A 17 -7.26 1.16 7.30
C LEU A 17 -5.86 1.01 7.91
N LYS A 18 -5.70 0.14 8.90
CA LYS A 18 -4.43 -0.14 9.55
C LYS A 18 -3.40 -0.80 8.62
N ARG A 19 -3.84 -1.77 7.80
CA ARG A 19 -2.97 -2.49 6.87
C ARG A 19 -2.54 -1.65 5.66
N ARG A 20 -3.39 -0.68 5.25
CA ARG A 20 -3.13 0.24 4.15
C ARG A 20 -3.17 1.70 4.63
N PRO A 21 -2.12 2.16 5.36
CA PRO A 21 -2.08 3.54 5.87
C PRO A 21 -2.13 4.60 4.76
N GLN A 22 -1.65 4.29 3.56
CA GLN A 22 -1.75 5.14 2.38
C GLN A 22 -3.20 5.38 1.93
N ASP A 23 -4.06 4.36 2.01
CA ASP A 23 -5.48 4.46 1.70
C ASP A 23 -6.24 5.14 2.84
N SER A 24 -5.85 4.85 4.09
CA SER A 24 -6.38 5.53 5.27
C SER A 24 -6.19 7.05 5.15
N SER A 25 -4.96 7.48 4.81
CA SER A 25 -4.66 8.90 4.57
C SER A 25 -5.44 9.50 3.41
N PHE A 26 -5.66 8.74 2.32
CA PHE A 26 -6.43 9.19 1.16
C PHE A 26 -7.91 9.43 1.52
N LEU A 27 -8.47 8.54 2.33
CA LEU A 27 -9.85 8.62 2.82
C LEU A 27 -10.05 9.68 3.91
N GLY A 28 -8.97 10.37 4.34
CA GLY A 28 -9.02 11.43 5.34
C GLY A 28 -8.88 10.95 6.79
N PHE A 29 -8.60 9.66 7.02
CA PHE A 29 -8.27 9.15 8.35
C PHE A 29 -6.79 9.42 8.64
N THR A 30 -6.53 10.20 9.69
CA THR A 30 -5.17 10.68 9.98
C THR A 30 -4.40 9.81 11.00
N GLU A 31 -5.06 8.82 11.61
CA GLU A 31 -4.50 7.97 12.66
C GLU A 31 -3.22 7.25 12.21
N TYR A 32 -3.14 6.87 10.94
CA TYR A 32 -2.02 6.11 10.36
C TYR A 32 -1.16 6.95 9.40
N ASP A 33 -1.24 8.28 9.44
CA ASP A 33 -0.50 9.16 8.53
C ASP A 33 1.02 9.01 8.64
N THR A 34 1.53 8.65 9.83
CA THR A 34 2.95 8.41 10.07
C THR A 34 3.40 7.00 9.71
N GLU A 35 2.48 6.10 9.34
CA GLU A 35 2.76 4.70 9.07
C GLU A 35 3.00 4.44 7.58
N MET A 36 3.73 3.35 7.31
CA MET A 36 3.93 2.78 5.97
C MET A 36 3.35 1.36 5.95
N PRO A 37 2.83 0.87 4.81
CA PRO A 37 2.44 -0.52 4.69
C PRO A 37 3.64 -1.44 4.92
N SER A 38 3.40 -2.69 5.29
CA SER A 38 4.47 -3.70 5.34
C SER A 38 4.94 -4.06 3.93
N GLY A 39 6.26 -4.20 3.76
CA GLY A 39 6.85 -4.70 2.51
C GLY A 39 6.98 -6.23 2.49
N LYS A 40 6.77 -6.92 3.62
CA LYS A 40 7.10 -8.35 3.75
C LYS A 40 6.14 -9.26 2.99
N LEU A 41 6.66 -10.33 2.42
CA LEU A 41 5.84 -11.41 1.86
C LEU A 41 4.98 -12.10 2.92
N SER A 42 5.54 -12.38 4.11
CA SER A 42 4.82 -13.03 5.22
C SER A 42 3.57 -12.26 5.64
N ASP A 43 3.66 -10.94 5.68
CA ASP A 43 2.56 -10.09 6.13
C ASP A 43 1.47 -10.02 5.05
N ARG A 44 1.86 -10.08 3.77
CA ARG A 44 0.90 -10.22 2.66
C ARG A 44 0.17 -11.56 2.72
N GLN A 45 0.86 -12.65 3.04
CA GLN A 45 0.24 -13.96 3.23
C GLN A 45 -0.71 -13.96 4.44
N GLN A 46 -0.32 -13.32 5.55
CA GLN A 46 -1.19 -13.15 6.69
C GLN A 46 -2.45 -12.33 6.35
N GLU A 47 -2.32 -11.30 5.51
CA GLU A 47 -3.47 -10.52 5.03
C GLU A 47 -4.48 -11.39 4.26
N ILE A 48 -3.99 -12.34 3.45
CA ILE A 48 -4.84 -13.28 2.70
C ILE A 48 -5.61 -14.17 3.67
N GLU A 49 -4.94 -14.75 4.67
CA GLU A 49 -5.59 -15.58 5.68
C GLU A 49 -6.60 -14.80 6.52
N GLN A 50 -6.30 -13.54 6.87
CA GLN A 50 -7.26 -12.66 7.53
C GLN A 50 -8.49 -12.38 6.64
N ASN A 51 -8.29 -12.17 5.33
CA ASN A 51 -9.41 -11.94 4.41
C ASN A 51 -10.29 -13.19 4.27
N LYS A 52 -9.73 -14.40 4.39
CA LYS A 52 -10.52 -15.65 4.47
C LYS A 52 -11.36 -15.72 5.74
N ASP A 53 -10.76 -15.42 6.89
CA ASP A 53 -11.48 -15.35 8.18
C ASP A 53 -12.65 -14.37 8.11
N PHE A 54 -12.42 -13.15 7.60
CA PHE A 54 -13.49 -12.18 7.42
C PHE A 54 -14.57 -12.69 6.47
N LEU A 55 -14.20 -13.35 5.37
CA LEU A 55 -15.18 -13.89 4.41
C LEU A 55 -16.10 -14.92 5.07
N GLU A 56 -15.52 -15.87 5.81
CA GLU A 56 -16.28 -16.90 6.55
C GLU A 56 -17.23 -16.22 7.56
N ARG A 57 -16.71 -15.29 8.37
CA ARG A 57 -17.50 -14.58 9.37
C ARG A 57 -18.63 -13.75 8.78
N PHE A 58 -18.43 -13.15 7.60
CA PHE A 58 -19.51 -12.45 6.89
C PHE A 58 -20.53 -13.45 6.31
N GLN A 59 -20.09 -14.59 5.77
CA GLN A 59 -21.00 -15.62 5.24
C GLN A 59 -21.89 -16.25 6.31
N ASP A 60 -21.41 -16.29 7.56
CA ASP A 60 -22.18 -16.78 8.71
C ASP A 60 -23.27 -15.80 9.20
N ILE A 61 -23.30 -14.56 8.70
CA ILE A 61 -24.34 -13.60 9.06
C ILE A 61 -25.67 -14.00 8.40
N ASP A 62 -26.68 -14.25 9.23
CA ASP A 62 -28.05 -14.49 8.77
C ASP A 62 -28.65 -13.21 8.13
N GLU A 63 -28.60 -13.15 6.80
CA GLU A 63 -29.12 -12.06 5.98
C GLU A 63 -30.57 -11.71 6.33
N GLN A 64 -31.41 -12.68 6.71
CA GLN A 64 -32.84 -12.44 6.95
C GLN A 64 -33.11 -11.57 8.18
N LYS A 65 -32.16 -11.46 9.11
CA LYS A 65 -32.25 -10.57 10.27
C LYS A 65 -31.72 -9.14 10.03
N LEU A 66 -31.23 -8.85 8.84
CA LEU A 66 -30.73 -7.53 8.48
C LEU A 66 -31.83 -6.66 7.85
N ASP A 67 -31.72 -5.35 8.03
CA ASP A 67 -32.49 -4.38 7.23
C ASP A 67 -31.87 -4.20 5.85
N PHE A 68 -32.59 -3.52 4.96
CA PHE A 68 -32.25 -3.40 3.54
C PHE A 68 -30.81 -2.92 3.31
N ASP A 69 -30.39 -1.85 3.99
CA ASP A 69 -29.05 -1.27 3.82
C ASP A 69 -27.94 -2.22 4.28
N ARG A 70 -28.16 -2.93 5.39
CA ARG A 70 -27.21 -3.95 5.88
C ARG A 70 -27.16 -5.17 4.99
N LYS A 71 -28.27 -5.59 4.39
CA LYS A 71 -28.27 -6.67 3.38
C LYS A 71 -27.39 -6.31 2.18
N ILE A 72 -27.47 -5.07 1.71
CA ILE A 72 -26.60 -4.57 0.64
C ILE A 72 -25.14 -4.57 1.09
N SER A 73 -24.87 -4.01 2.27
CA SER A 73 -23.50 -3.90 2.82
C SER A 73 -22.85 -5.28 3.01
N LEU A 74 -23.60 -6.26 3.51
CA LEU A 74 -23.16 -7.65 3.64
C LEU A 74 -22.77 -8.24 2.28
N LYS A 75 -23.63 -8.07 1.25
CA LYS A 75 -23.36 -8.57 -0.10
C LYS A 75 -22.12 -7.92 -0.72
N ILE A 76 -21.93 -6.61 -0.50
CA ILE A 76 -20.74 -5.89 -0.96
C ILE A 76 -19.48 -6.42 -0.27
N ALA A 77 -19.50 -6.61 1.05
CA ALA A 77 -18.37 -7.12 1.81
C ALA A 77 -17.93 -8.52 1.31
N ILE A 78 -18.90 -9.45 1.22
CA ILE A 78 -18.66 -10.81 0.70
C ILE A 78 -18.12 -10.76 -0.73
N HIS A 79 -18.75 -9.97 -1.61
CA HIS A 79 -18.32 -9.89 -3.01
C HIS A 79 -16.90 -9.32 -3.14
N LYS A 80 -16.59 -8.26 -2.38
CA LYS A 80 -15.27 -7.62 -2.39
C LYS A 80 -14.17 -8.56 -1.91
N LEU A 81 -14.42 -9.29 -0.82
CA LEU A 81 -13.51 -10.30 -0.29
C LEU A 81 -13.25 -11.43 -1.28
N ASN A 82 -14.30 -11.93 -1.96
CA ASN A 82 -14.14 -12.94 -3.01
C ASN A 82 -13.26 -12.44 -4.16
N ILE A 83 -13.42 -11.18 -4.60
CA ILE A 83 -12.55 -10.59 -5.63
C ILE A 83 -11.10 -10.53 -5.15
N TRP A 84 -10.87 -10.04 -3.93
CA TRP A 84 -9.53 -9.95 -3.37
C TRP A 84 -8.87 -11.33 -3.26
N LEU A 85 -9.56 -12.31 -2.70
CA LEU A 85 -9.06 -13.68 -2.60
C LEU A 85 -8.84 -14.33 -3.96
N PHE A 86 -9.68 -14.06 -4.96
CA PHE A 86 -9.42 -14.53 -6.32
C PHE A 86 -8.11 -13.96 -6.90
N VAL A 87 -7.90 -12.64 -6.77
CA VAL A 87 -6.67 -11.98 -7.23
C VAL A 87 -5.44 -12.50 -6.49
N ASP A 88 -5.57 -12.75 -5.19
CA ASP A 88 -4.44 -13.17 -4.35
C ASP A 88 -4.14 -14.67 -4.46
N GLU A 89 -5.14 -15.53 -4.41
CA GLU A 89 -4.91 -16.98 -4.38
C GLU A 89 -4.87 -17.61 -5.77
N THR A 90 -5.72 -17.14 -6.68
CA THR A 90 -5.80 -17.71 -8.03
C THR A 90 -4.81 -17.04 -8.96
N LEU A 91 -4.80 -15.71 -9.00
CA LEU A 91 -3.89 -14.99 -9.89
C LEU A 91 -2.49 -14.80 -9.28
N GLN A 92 -2.37 -14.81 -7.95
CA GLN A 92 -1.10 -14.55 -7.24
C GLN A 92 -0.42 -13.25 -7.70
N HIS A 93 -1.24 -12.22 -7.99
CA HIS A 93 -0.77 -10.94 -8.53
C HIS A 93 0.38 -10.32 -7.72
N TYR A 94 0.31 -10.44 -6.39
CA TYR A 94 1.30 -9.89 -5.47
C TYR A 94 2.70 -10.54 -5.57
N LEU A 95 2.84 -11.71 -6.22
CA LEU A 95 4.14 -12.35 -6.50
C LEU A 95 4.71 -11.93 -7.87
N MET A 96 3.85 -11.38 -8.73
CA MET A 96 4.14 -11.06 -10.13
C MET A 96 4.40 -9.59 -10.38
N ASP A 97 3.83 -8.71 -9.56
CA ASP A 97 3.97 -7.25 -9.68
C ASP A 97 5.03 -6.71 -8.70
N PRO A 98 6.22 -6.32 -9.20
CA PRO A 98 7.29 -5.79 -8.35
C PRO A 98 7.18 -4.28 -8.12
N ASN A 99 6.03 -3.64 -8.33
CA ASN A 99 5.93 -2.17 -8.29
C ASN A 99 5.85 -1.57 -6.87
N ALA A 100 6.96 -1.66 -6.12
CA ALA A 100 7.12 -1.01 -4.82
C ALA A 100 6.96 0.52 -4.90
N ALA A 101 7.35 1.12 -6.02
CA ALA A 101 7.30 2.56 -6.23
C ALA A 101 5.86 3.11 -6.23
N ASN A 102 4.88 2.35 -6.73
CA ASN A 102 3.48 2.76 -6.73
C ASN A 102 2.93 2.94 -5.31
N GLU A 103 3.24 2.02 -4.40
CA GLU A 103 2.81 2.09 -3.00
C GLU A 103 3.45 3.27 -2.27
N VAL A 104 4.75 3.49 -2.47
CA VAL A 104 5.46 4.65 -1.88
C VAL A 104 4.95 5.96 -2.47
N SER A 105 4.73 6.02 -3.78
CA SER A 105 4.19 7.21 -4.45
C SER A 105 2.81 7.57 -3.91
N SER A 106 1.93 6.59 -3.74
CA SER A 106 0.61 6.79 -3.14
C SER A 106 0.73 7.29 -1.69
N ALA A 107 1.58 6.64 -0.89
CA ALA A 107 1.81 7.02 0.50
C ALA A 107 2.35 8.46 0.66
N LEU A 108 3.20 8.93 -0.25
CA LEU A 108 3.73 10.30 -0.21
C LEU A 108 2.76 11.31 -0.82
N SER A 109 2.24 11.04 -2.01
CA SER A 109 1.40 12.01 -2.74
C SER A 109 0.10 12.36 -2.00
N HIS A 110 -0.56 11.39 -1.36
CA HIS A 110 -1.79 11.64 -0.60
C HIS A 110 -1.61 12.62 0.57
N LEU A 111 -0.43 12.63 1.20
CA LEU A 111 -0.10 13.61 2.23
C LEU A 111 0.36 14.93 1.61
N PHE A 112 1.12 14.86 0.51
CA PHE A 112 1.71 16.03 -0.14
C PHE A 112 0.66 17.02 -0.68
N ILE A 113 -0.48 16.52 -1.17
CA ILE A 113 -1.56 17.36 -1.70
C ILE A 113 -2.41 18.04 -0.62
N ARG A 114 -2.23 17.70 0.66
CA ARG A 114 -2.97 18.34 1.75
C ARG A 114 -2.56 19.80 1.89
N SER A 115 -3.44 20.64 2.43
CA SER A 115 -3.09 22.02 2.75
C SER A 115 -2.23 22.10 4.00
N GLY A 116 -1.47 23.19 4.14
CA GLY A 116 -0.77 23.57 5.37
C GLY A 116 0.59 22.87 5.57
N PRO A 117 1.55 23.54 6.22
CA PRO A 117 2.91 23.02 6.41
C PRO A 117 2.97 21.81 7.35
N GLU A 118 1.93 21.56 8.15
CA GLU A 118 1.83 20.40 9.04
C GLU A 118 1.90 19.05 8.30
N ARG A 119 1.55 19.02 7.01
CA ARG A 119 1.63 17.80 6.18
C ARG A 119 3.06 17.26 6.05
N PHE A 120 4.07 18.10 6.24
CA PHE A 120 5.46 17.72 6.11
C PHE A 120 5.96 16.82 7.25
N TYR A 121 5.30 16.83 8.43
CA TYR A 121 5.63 15.93 9.53
C TYR A 121 5.34 14.45 9.21
N PRO A 122 4.10 14.06 8.83
CA PRO A 122 3.84 12.68 8.44
C PRO A 122 4.55 12.29 7.14
N LEU A 123 4.77 13.23 6.20
CA LEU A 123 5.62 12.98 5.02
C LEU A 123 7.04 12.57 5.42
N LEU A 124 7.67 13.31 6.34
CA LEU A 124 9.00 12.99 6.86
C LEU A 124 9.01 11.62 7.53
N ALA A 125 7.98 11.29 8.31
CA ALA A 125 7.84 9.97 8.93
C ALA A 125 7.79 8.84 7.89
N ARG A 126 7.00 9.01 6.82
CA ARG A 126 6.92 8.04 5.71
C ARG A 126 8.23 7.91 4.97
N LEU A 127 8.88 9.03 4.61
CA LEU A 127 10.21 9.02 3.98
C LEU A 127 11.24 8.26 4.83
N LYS A 128 11.23 8.43 6.16
CA LYS A 128 12.14 7.70 7.07
C LYS A 128 11.85 6.19 7.12
N LYS A 129 10.59 5.76 6.89
CA LYS A 129 10.18 4.33 6.88
C LYS A 129 10.32 3.66 5.51
N THR A 130 10.30 4.43 4.43
CA THR A 130 10.40 3.92 3.05
C THR A 130 11.61 3.00 2.78
N PRO A 131 12.84 3.27 3.27
CA PRO A 131 13.97 2.37 3.03
C PRO A 131 13.74 0.94 3.53
N GLN A 132 13.17 0.79 4.73
CA GLN A 132 12.81 -0.52 5.28
C GLN A 132 11.76 -1.21 4.41
N TYR A 133 10.72 -0.48 3.99
CA TYR A 133 9.68 -0.99 3.11
C TYR A 133 10.27 -1.56 1.80
N ILE A 134 11.18 -0.83 1.15
CA ILE A 134 11.82 -1.26 -0.12
C ILE A 134 12.59 -2.57 0.07
N GLU A 135 13.40 -2.67 1.12
CA GLU A 135 14.17 -3.90 1.39
C GLU A 135 13.26 -5.09 1.69
N GLU A 136 12.23 -4.89 2.51
CA GLU A 136 11.24 -5.94 2.79
C GLU A 136 10.49 -6.36 1.52
N PHE A 137 10.16 -5.41 0.63
CA PHE A 137 9.42 -5.67 -0.60
C PHE A 137 10.18 -6.55 -1.60
N LYS A 138 11.52 -6.55 -1.57
CA LYS A 138 12.31 -7.49 -2.39
C LYS A 138 11.88 -8.95 -2.17
N SER A 139 11.43 -9.31 -0.96
CA SER A 139 10.93 -10.66 -0.67
C SER A 139 9.66 -11.05 -1.43
N ARG A 140 8.91 -10.09 -1.98
CA ARG A 140 7.69 -10.32 -2.76
C ARG A 140 7.96 -10.58 -4.23
N VAL A 141 9.14 -10.21 -4.72
CA VAL A 141 9.54 -10.39 -6.12
C VAL A 141 10.01 -11.82 -6.34
N VAL A 142 9.05 -12.74 -6.49
CA VAL A 142 9.31 -14.18 -6.61
C VAL A 142 9.22 -14.67 -8.06
N ASN A 143 8.15 -14.31 -8.77
CA ASN A 143 7.95 -14.71 -10.17
C ASN A 143 7.43 -13.51 -10.98
N PRO A 144 8.22 -12.44 -11.10
CA PRO A 144 7.72 -11.21 -11.69
C PRO A 144 7.41 -11.36 -13.18
N THR A 145 6.42 -10.61 -13.63
CA THR A 145 6.06 -10.49 -15.05
C THR A 145 7.02 -9.52 -15.73
N GLN A 146 7.55 -9.88 -16.91
CA GLN A 146 8.54 -9.06 -17.63
C GLN A 146 8.05 -7.63 -17.88
N LEU A 147 6.85 -7.47 -18.45
CA LEU A 147 6.26 -6.16 -18.73
C LEU A 147 6.07 -5.33 -17.45
N TRP A 148 5.55 -5.95 -16.39
CA TRP A 148 5.31 -5.25 -15.12
C TRP A 148 6.62 -4.89 -14.42
N THR A 149 7.67 -5.68 -14.59
CA THR A 149 9.02 -5.35 -14.09
C THR A 149 9.58 -4.11 -14.80
N GLN A 150 9.40 -4.00 -16.11
CA GLN A 150 9.78 -2.79 -16.86
C GLN A 150 8.99 -1.57 -16.37
N MET A 151 7.66 -1.71 -16.23
CA MET A 151 6.80 -0.64 -15.70
C MET A 151 7.18 -0.25 -14.26
N ALA A 152 7.58 -1.21 -13.41
CA ALA A 152 8.02 -0.94 -12.05
C ALA A 152 9.33 -0.14 -12.00
N ILE A 153 10.26 -0.40 -12.93
CA ILE A 153 11.48 0.41 -13.10
C ILE A 153 11.09 1.85 -13.50
N GLU A 154 10.24 2.02 -14.50
CA GLU A 154 9.76 3.34 -14.93
C GLU A 154 9.04 4.10 -13.81
N ALA A 155 8.23 3.40 -13.01
CA ALA A 155 7.54 3.95 -11.85
C ALA A 155 8.54 4.40 -10.77
N ALA A 156 9.58 3.62 -10.51
CA ALA A 156 10.65 3.98 -9.57
C ALA A 156 11.40 5.24 -10.04
N GLU A 157 11.75 5.33 -11.32
CA GLU A 157 12.34 6.55 -11.89
C GLU A 157 11.41 7.78 -11.78
N GLY A 158 10.10 7.57 -11.96
CA GLY A 158 9.08 8.60 -11.74
C GLY A 158 9.07 9.11 -10.30
N LEU A 159 9.15 8.20 -9.33
CA LEU A 159 9.24 8.55 -7.92
C LEU A 159 10.53 9.32 -7.59
N LEU A 160 11.67 8.93 -8.18
CA LEU A 160 12.93 9.68 -8.02
C LEU A 160 12.80 11.13 -8.48
N ARG A 161 12.04 11.40 -9.55
CA ARG A 161 11.74 12.77 -10.00
C ARG A 161 10.77 13.52 -9.08
N PHE A 162 9.96 12.81 -8.30
CA PHE A 162 9.02 13.42 -7.35
C PHE A 162 9.70 13.87 -6.04
N LEU A 163 10.73 13.15 -5.57
CA LEU A 163 11.42 13.47 -4.30
C LEU A 163 11.92 14.94 -4.23
N PRO A 164 12.58 15.51 -5.26
CA PRO A 164 13.00 16.92 -5.25
C PRO A 164 11.84 17.91 -5.16
N VAL A 165 10.65 17.54 -5.66
CA VAL A 165 9.44 18.39 -5.56
C VAL A 165 9.01 18.52 -4.10
N ILE A 166 9.04 17.43 -3.33
CA ILE A 166 8.75 17.43 -1.90
C ILE A 166 9.76 18.32 -1.15
N VAL A 167 11.06 18.16 -1.46
CA VAL A 167 12.14 18.95 -0.85
C VAL A 167 11.98 20.44 -1.15
N SER A 168 11.71 20.82 -2.40
CA SER A 168 11.54 22.22 -2.76
C SER A 168 10.33 22.86 -2.07
N ALA A 169 9.25 22.11 -1.90
CA ALA A 169 8.08 22.58 -1.18
C ALA A 169 8.35 22.73 0.33
N SER A 170 9.05 21.76 0.95
CA SER A 170 9.38 21.84 2.38
C SER A 170 10.30 23.01 2.70
N GLN A 171 11.26 23.34 1.83
CA GLN A 171 12.13 24.52 1.99
C GLN A 171 11.34 25.83 2.01
N LYS A 172 10.22 25.92 1.29
CA LYS A 172 9.37 27.12 1.23
C LYS A 172 8.38 27.21 2.39
N GLU A 173 7.78 26.08 2.75
CA GLU A 173 6.62 26.05 3.65
C GLU A 173 6.95 25.55 5.06
N ALA A 174 7.98 24.73 5.22
CA ALA A 174 8.40 24.14 6.49
C ALA A 174 9.94 24.13 6.64
N PRO A 175 10.61 25.29 6.54
CA PRO A 175 12.08 25.39 6.50
C PRO A 175 12.77 24.78 7.73
N HIS A 176 12.09 24.73 8.88
CA HIS A 176 12.61 24.16 10.13
C HIS A 176 12.82 22.64 10.11
N ILE A 177 12.18 21.91 9.18
CA ILE A 177 12.38 20.45 8.97
C ILE A 177 12.84 20.11 7.55
N ALA A 178 13.10 21.11 6.71
CA ALA A 178 13.43 20.91 5.30
C ALA A 178 14.72 20.10 5.11
N GLU A 179 15.74 20.34 5.95
CA GLU A 179 17.00 19.58 5.93
C GLU A 179 16.79 18.10 6.27
N GLU A 180 15.94 17.79 7.25
CA GLU A 180 15.59 16.41 7.59
C GLU A 180 14.84 15.72 6.44
N ILE A 181 13.95 16.43 5.77
CA ILE A 181 13.22 15.93 4.59
C ILE A 181 14.19 15.67 3.43
N GLU A 182 15.12 16.57 3.17
CA GLU A 182 16.13 16.39 2.13
C GLU A 182 17.01 15.18 2.40
N ASN A 183 17.47 15.00 3.64
CA ASN A 183 18.27 13.85 4.03
C ASN A 183 17.49 12.52 3.94
N ALA A 184 16.22 12.53 4.35
CA ALA A 184 15.35 11.36 4.20
C ALA A 184 15.08 11.04 2.71
N ALA A 185 14.82 12.06 1.88
CA ALA A 185 14.62 11.91 0.45
C ALA A 185 15.87 11.34 -0.26
N LYS A 186 17.07 11.83 0.04
CA LYS A 186 18.34 11.26 -0.47
C LYS A 186 18.53 9.80 -0.07
N THR A 187 18.10 9.44 1.14
CA THR A 187 18.12 8.05 1.59
C THR A 187 17.15 7.21 0.77
N VAL A 188 15.92 7.67 0.57
CA VAL A 188 14.93 6.98 -0.28
C VAL A 188 15.43 6.82 -1.72
N GLU A 189 16.04 7.86 -2.29
CA GLU A 189 16.64 7.82 -3.63
C GLU A 189 17.67 6.70 -3.74
N LYS A 190 18.61 6.60 -2.79
CA LYS A 190 19.62 5.53 -2.77
C LYS A 190 19.00 4.14 -2.77
N TYR A 191 17.95 3.91 -1.97
CA TYR A 191 17.30 2.61 -1.89
C TYR A 191 16.51 2.27 -3.17
N PHE A 192 15.87 3.25 -3.81
CA PHE A 192 15.20 3.01 -5.09
C PHE A 192 16.18 2.79 -6.24
N LEU A 193 17.34 3.46 -6.26
CA LEU A 193 18.39 3.14 -7.23
C LEU A 193 18.87 1.69 -7.08
N SER A 194 19.11 1.25 -5.84
CA SER A 194 19.43 -0.16 -5.56
C SER A 194 18.28 -1.11 -5.94
N TYR A 195 17.03 -0.70 -5.78
CA TYR A 195 15.87 -1.49 -6.18
C TYR A 195 15.74 -1.60 -7.70
N ILE A 196 16.01 -0.52 -8.46
CA ILE A 196 16.06 -0.54 -9.92
C ILE A 196 17.15 -1.49 -10.41
N GLU A 197 18.33 -1.46 -9.79
CA GLU A 197 19.41 -2.42 -10.09
C GLU A 197 18.96 -3.86 -9.85
N PHE A 198 18.29 -4.12 -8.72
CA PHE A 198 17.71 -5.42 -8.41
C PHE A 198 16.68 -5.88 -9.46
N LEU A 199 15.72 -5.02 -9.83
CA LEU A 199 14.74 -5.36 -10.86
C LEU A 199 15.39 -5.61 -12.22
N THR A 200 16.41 -4.82 -12.57
CA THR A 200 17.19 -5.00 -13.81
C THR A 200 17.89 -6.36 -13.84
N GLN A 201 18.40 -6.84 -12.71
CA GLN A 201 19.04 -8.16 -12.58
C GLN A 201 18.03 -9.31 -12.68
N VAL A 202 16.79 -9.11 -12.20
CA VAL A 202 15.73 -10.12 -12.24
C VAL A 202 15.05 -10.18 -13.61
N LEU A 203 15.01 -9.06 -14.36
CA LEU A 203 14.32 -8.94 -15.64
C LEU A 203 14.65 -10.04 -16.69
N PRO A 204 15.90 -10.52 -16.85
CA PRO A 204 16.23 -11.61 -17.77
C PRO A 204 15.58 -12.95 -17.41
N THR A 205 15.19 -13.13 -16.14
CA THR A 205 14.51 -14.32 -15.62
C THR A 205 13.02 -14.12 -15.40
N ALA A 206 12.50 -12.90 -15.63
CA ALA A 206 11.10 -12.59 -15.50
C ALA A 206 10.29 -13.32 -16.58
N HIS A 207 9.13 -13.84 -16.19
CA HIS A 207 8.31 -14.62 -17.10
C HIS A 207 7.42 -13.72 -17.97
N THR A 208 7.07 -14.23 -19.15
CA THR A 208 6.05 -13.63 -20.00
C THR A 208 4.80 -14.48 -19.86
N PRO A 209 3.86 -14.12 -18.96
CA PRO A 209 2.63 -14.87 -18.85
C PRO A 209 1.84 -14.71 -20.15
N TRP A 210 1.07 -15.75 -20.48
CA TRP A 210 0.15 -15.75 -21.63
C TRP A 210 0.82 -15.69 -23.01
N ALA A 211 2.13 -15.97 -23.10
CA ALA A 211 2.88 -16.14 -24.35
C ALA A 211 2.73 -17.56 -24.94
#